data_AF-A0A2N5J6V5-F1
#
_entry.id   AF-A0A2N5J6V5-F1
#
_cell.length_a   1.000
_cell.length_b   1.000
_cell.length_c   1.000
_cell.angle_alpha   90.00
_cell.angle_beta   90.00
_cell.angle_gamma   90.00
#
_symmetry.space_group_name_H-M   'P 1'
#
loop_
_entity.id
_entity.type
_entity.pdbx_description
1 polymer ?
#
loop_
_entity_poly.entity_id
_entity_poly.type
_entity_poly.pdbx_seq_one_letter_code
_entity_poly.pdbx_strand_id
1 'polypeptide(L)'
;PAMSLLPDLKARHVRVIVTNAADMGRACGRLLDMLRDHRLTHLTDDEQPALAKAVANAATRNIGPSGAFGWNKTGSDIDISPLVAVTLALYGTYVTKRNPNRRQEVMV
;
A
#
# COMPACT_ATOMS: atom_id res chain seq x y z
N PRO A 1 -7.06 9.86 -9.97
CA PRO A 1 -5.76 9.64 -9.29
C PRO A 1 -5.89 9.95 -7.79
N ALA A 2 -5.26 9.19 -6.88
CA ALA A 2 -5.48 9.35 -5.43
C ALA A 2 -5.10 10.75 -4.89
N MET A 3 -4.16 11.44 -5.53
CA MET A 3 -3.73 12.80 -5.14
C MET A 3 -4.85 13.85 -5.19
N SER A 4 -5.89 13.66 -5.99
CA SER A 4 -7.01 14.61 -6.04
C SER A 4 -7.81 14.66 -4.74
N LEU A 5 -7.73 13.62 -3.90
CA LEU A 5 -8.40 13.55 -2.61
C LEU A 5 -7.63 14.27 -1.49
N LEU A 6 -6.37 14.67 -1.74
CA LEU A 6 -5.50 15.24 -0.72
C LEU A 6 -6.06 16.54 -0.09
N PRO A 7 -6.62 17.50 -0.85
CA PRO A 7 -7.22 18.70 -0.27
C PRO A 7 -8.40 18.37 0.67
N ASP A 8 -9.31 17.51 0.23
CA ASP A 8 -10.51 17.13 1.00
C ASP A 8 -10.15 16.38 2.28
N LEU A 9 -9.17 15.47 2.22
CA LEU A 9 -8.67 14.74 3.38
C LEU A 9 -8.01 15.70 4.40
N LYS A 10 -7.21 16.65 3.92
CA LYS A 10 -6.60 17.68 4.79
C LYS A 10 -7.65 18.58 5.43
N ALA A 11 -8.66 19.02 4.68
CA ALA A 11 -9.76 19.83 5.21
C ALA A 11 -10.54 19.10 6.32
N ARG A 12 -10.61 17.77 6.25
CA ARG A 12 -11.22 16.91 7.27
C ARG A 12 -10.25 16.47 8.38
N HIS A 13 -9.07 17.08 8.47
CA HIS A 13 -8.03 16.76 9.47
C HIS A 13 -7.55 15.30 9.43
N VAL A 14 -7.72 14.62 8.29
CA VAL A 14 -7.18 13.27 8.08
C VAL A 14 -5.68 13.37 7.83
N ARG A 15 -4.89 12.65 8.62
CA ARG A 15 -3.45 12.54 8.41
C ARG A 15 -3.16 11.64 7.22
N VAL A 16 -2.71 12.23 6.11
CA VAL A 16 -2.35 11.51 4.88
C VAL A 16 -0.85 11.27 4.81
N ILE A 17 -0.46 10.05 4.44
CA ILE A 17 0.91 9.70 4.06
C ILE A 17 0.98 9.77 2.55
N VAL A 18 1.73 10.74 2.00
CA VAL A 18 1.96 10.87 0.56
C VAL A 18 3.21 10.08 0.20
N THR A 19 3.07 9.12 -0.71
CA THR A 19 4.17 8.26 -1.16
C THR A 19 4.70 8.67 -2.53
N ASN A 20 6.01 8.55 -2.73
CA ASN A 20 6.68 8.73 -4.01
C ASN A 20 7.11 7.37 -4.63
N ALA A 21 7.87 7.43 -5.74
CA ALA A 21 8.35 6.22 -6.42
C ALA A 21 9.29 5.36 -5.55
N ALA A 22 10.18 5.99 -4.78
CA ALA A 22 11.08 5.27 -3.86
C ALA A 22 10.32 4.61 -2.71
N ASP A 23 9.28 5.27 -2.18
CA ASP A 23 8.36 4.68 -1.20
C ASP A 23 7.67 3.44 -1.77
N MET A 24 7.19 3.52 -3.01
CA MET A 24 6.56 2.38 -3.68
C MET A 24 7.54 1.20 -3.82
N GLY A 25 8.79 1.46 -4.21
CA GLY A 25 9.83 0.43 -4.28
C GLY A 25 10.06 -0.28 -2.94
N ARG A 26 10.18 0.51 -1.85
CA ARG A 26 10.30 -0.04 -0.49
C ARG A 26 9.07 -0.83 -0.05
N ALA A 27 7.88 -0.35 -0.41
CA ALA A 27 6.62 -1.00 -0.08
C ALA A 27 6.48 -2.36 -0.79
N CYS A 28 6.81 -2.43 -2.09
CA CYS A 28 6.76 -3.66 -2.87
C CYS A 28 7.76 -4.70 -2.37
N GLY A 29 9.00 -4.28 -2.10
CA GLY A 29 10.03 -5.17 -1.52
C GLY A 29 9.56 -5.76 -0.18
N ARG A 30 9.03 -4.92 0.71
CA ARG A 30 8.53 -5.37 2.01
C ARG A 30 7.37 -6.35 1.90
N LEU A 31 6.42 -6.13 1.00
CA LEU A 31 5.31 -7.06 0.79
C LEU A 31 5.84 -8.44 0.37
N LEU A 32 6.75 -8.50 -0.59
CA LEU A 32 7.33 -9.76 -1.05
C LEU A 32 8.15 -10.45 0.04
N ASP A 33 8.97 -9.71 0.80
CA ASP A 33 9.74 -10.28 1.92
C ASP A 33 8.80 -10.92 2.95
N MET A 34 7.71 -10.24 3.31
CA MET A 34 6.76 -10.77 4.29
C MET A 34 5.90 -11.91 3.74
N LEU A 35 5.61 -11.95 2.43
CA LEU A 35 5.00 -13.11 1.78
C LEU A 35 5.94 -14.33 1.84
N ARG A 36 7.21 -14.15 1.47
CA ARG A 36 8.24 -15.19 1.53
C ARG A 36 8.39 -15.73 2.96
N ASP A 37 8.36 -14.86 3.95
CA ASP A 37 8.51 -15.22 5.36
C ASP A 37 7.20 -15.73 6.00
N HIS A 38 6.10 -15.83 5.24
CA HIS A 38 4.77 -16.24 5.73
C HIS A 38 4.24 -15.38 6.89
N ARG A 39 4.49 -14.07 6.83
CA ARG A 39 4.12 -13.08 7.88
C ARG A 39 2.90 -12.25 7.54
N LEU A 40 2.22 -12.55 6.44
CA LEU A 40 1.00 -11.88 6.02
C LEU A 40 -0.17 -12.87 6.07
N THR A 41 -1.32 -12.35 6.45
CA THR A 41 -2.61 -13.04 6.36
C THR A 41 -3.55 -12.15 5.54
N HIS A 42 -4.39 -12.78 4.72
CA HIS A 42 -5.43 -12.12 3.94
C HIS A 42 -6.65 -13.05 3.83
N LEU A 43 -7.79 -12.48 3.44
CA LEU A 43 -9.01 -13.25 3.18
C LEU A 43 -8.81 -14.17 1.97
N THR A 44 -9.58 -15.25 1.90
CA THR A 44 -9.49 -16.20 0.78
C THR A 44 -9.90 -15.55 -0.55
N ASP A 45 -9.53 -16.18 -1.67
CA ASP A 45 -9.80 -15.62 -3.01
C ASP A 45 -11.29 -15.46 -3.31
N ASP A 46 -12.16 -16.31 -2.74
CA ASP A 46 -13.61 -16.22 -2.84
C ASP A 46 -14.21 -15.09 -1.98
N GLU A 47 -13.62 -14.80 -0.83
CA GLU A 47 -14.02 -13.68 0.04
C GLU A 47 -13.47 -12.34 -0.46
N GLN A 48 -12.33 -12.34 -1.17
CA GLN A 48 -11.69 -11.15 -1.71
C GLN A 48 -11.30 -11.29 -3.21
N PRO A 49 -12.27 -11.52 -4.11
CA PRO A 49 -12.00 -11.83 -5.52
C PRO A 49 -11.33 -10.69 -6.29
N ALA A 50 -11.54 -9.44 -5.86
CA ALA A 50 -10.90 -8.28 -6.47
C ALA A 50 -9.36 -8.30 -6.24
N LEU A 51 -8.91 -8.72 -5.06
CA LEU A 51 -7.47 -8.84 -4.78
C LEU A 51 -6.89 -10.05 -5.51
N ALA A 52 -7.58 -11.18 -5.50
CA ALA A 52 -7.16 -12.38 -6.23
C ALA A 52 -6.95 -12.08 -7.73
N LYS A 53 -7.93 -11.40 -8.36
CA LYS A 53 -7.83 -10.97 -9.76
C LYS A 53 -6.67 -10.00 -10.01
N ALA A 54 -6.45 -9.05 -9.09
CA ALA A 54 -5.35 -8.09 -9.19
C ALA A 54 -3.98 -8.80 -9.15
N VAL A 55 -3.80 -9.74 -8.22
CA VAL A 55 -2.56 -10.51 -8.07
C VAL A 55 -2.30 -11.39 -9.29
N ALA A 56 -3.33 -12.10 -9.78
CA ALA A 56 -3.20 -12.98 -10.95
C ALA A 56 -2.84 -12.23 -12.25
N ASN A 57 -3.10 -10.92 -12.31
CA ASN A 57 -2.91 -10.09 -13.50
C ASN A 57 -1.92 -8.93 -13.28
N ALA A 58 -1.06 -9.04 -12.26
CA ALA A 58 0.00 -8.09 -12.00
C ALA A 58 1.33 -8.55 -12.62
N ALA A 59 2.05 -7.60 -13.18
CA ALA A 59 3.45 -7.70 -13.53
C ALA A 59 4.28 -6.75 -12.65
N THR A 60 5.60 -6.87 -12.73
CA THR A 60 6.52 -5.91 -12.11
C THR A 60 7.10 -4.97 -13.17
N ARG A 61 7.31 -3.71 -12.81
CA ARG A 61 8.08 -2.74 -13.60
C ARG A 61 9.23 -2.18 -12.77
N ASN A 62 10.34 -1.88 -13.44
CA ASN A 62 11.48 -1.29 -12.76
C ASN A 62 11.17 0.14 -12.27
N ILE A 63 11.71 0.50 -11.10
CA ILE A 63 11.66 1.83 -10.49
C ILE A 63 13.09 2.31 -10.26
N GLY A 64 13.57 3.18 -11.14
CA GLY A 64 14.93 3.69 -11.08
C GLY A 64 15.99 2.61 -11.37
N PRO A 65 17.28 2.94 -11.17
CA PRO A 65 18.38 2.04 -11.54
C PRO A 65 18.73 1.00 -10.46
N SER A 66 18.24 1.16 -9.23
CA SER A 66 18.70 0.41 -8.05
C SER A 66 18.00 -0.94 -7.81
N GLY A 67 17.36 -1.52 -8.83
CA GLY A 67 16.63 -2.78 -8.72
C GLY A 67 15.32 -2.72 -7.92
N ALA A 68 14.89 -1.52 -7.50
CA ALA A 68 13.55 -1.35 -6.95
C ALA A 68 12.52 -1.56 -8.05
N PHE A 69 11.37 -2.15 -7.72
CA PHE A 69 10.29 -2.39 -8.67
C PHE A 69 8.96 -1.93 -8.10
N GLY A 70 7.96 -1.82 -8.96
CA GLY A 70 6.57 -1.60 -8.57
C GLY A 70 5.63 -2.46 -9.39
N TRP A 71 4.37 -2.52 -8.95
CA TRP A 71 3.33 -3.23 -9.68
C TRP A 71 2.99 -2.53 -11.00
N ASN A 72 2.70 -3.34 -12.00
CA ASN A 72 2.17 -2.94 -13.30
C ASN A 72 1.05 -3.89 -13.70
N LYS A 73 0.11 -3.42 -14.52
CA LYS A 73 -0.98 -4.26 -15.04
C LYS A 73 -0.51 -4.97 -16.31
N THR A 74 -0.92 -6.22 -16.52
CA THR A 74 -0.58 -6.99 -17.73
C THR A 74 -1.41 -6.58 -18.95
N GLY A 75 -2.51 -5.84 -18.77
CA GLY A 75 -3.37 -5.31 -19.83
C GLY A 75 -4.07 -4.01 -19.42
N SER A 76 -4.66 -3.29 -20.38
CA SER A 76 -5.30 -1.99 -20.13
C SER A 76 -6.50 -2.06 -19.19
N ASP A 77 -7.27 -3.15 -19.28
CA ASP A 77 -8.57 -3.32 -18.62
C ASP A 77 -8.48 -4.01 -17.26
N ILE A 78 -7.25 -4.28 -16.81
CA ILE A 78 -6.98 -4.93 -15.53
C ILE A 78 -6.84 -3.86 -14.45
N ASP A 79 -7.65 -3.99 -13.41
CA ASP A 79 -7.52 -3.19 -12.19
C ASP A 79 -6.61 -3.89 -11.18
N ILE A 80 -5.44 -3.29 -10.93
CA ILE A 80 -4.48 -3.73 -9.90
C ILE A 80 -4.57 -2.88 -8.62
N SER A 81 -5.52 -1.94 -8.55
CA SER A 81 -5.68 -1.05 -7.40
C SER A 81 -5.78 -1.78 -6.06
N PRO A 82 -6.45 -2.95 -5.93
CA PRO A 82 -6.43 -3.73 -4.70
C PRO A 82 -5.02 -4.15 -4.25
N LEU A 83 -4.17 -4.63 -5.17
CA LEU A 83 -2.79 -5.02 -4.87
C LEU A 83 -1.96 -3.81 -4.42
N VAL A 84 -2.09 -2.69 -5.13
CA VAL A 84 -1.43 -1.43 -4.75
C VAL A 84 -1.91 -0.95 -3.37
N ALA A 85 -3.21 -1.05 -3.09
CA ALA A 85 -3.81 -0.64 -1.83
C ALA A 85 -3.27 -1.44 -0.65
N VAL A 86 -3.25 -2.78 -0.72
CA VAL A 86 -2.72 -3.61 0.39
C VAL A 86 -1.20 -3.41 0.57
N THR A 87 -0.46 -3.19 -0.52
CA THR A 87 0.97 -2.87 -0.49
C THR A 87 1.24 -1.57 0.28
N LEU A 88 0.49 -0.51 -0.04
CA LEU A 88 0.62 0.79 0.63
C LEU A 88 0.06 0.79 2.05
N ALA A 89 -1.00 0.01 2.32
CA ALA A 89 -1.55 -0.16 3.66
C ALA A 89 -0.51 -0.80 4.58
N LEU A 90 0.13 -1.90 4.15
CA LEU A 90 1.24 -2.53 4.87
C LEU A 90 2.39 -1.55 5.07
N TYR A 91 2.82 -0.83 4.04
CA TYR A 91 3.88 0.17 4.18
C TYR A 91 3.54 1.23 5.23
N GLY A 92 2.28 1.70 5.21
CA GLY A 92 1.74 2.67 6.16
C GLY A 92 1.91 2.25 7.62
N THR A 93 1.80 0.95 7.95
CA THR A 93 1.97 0.47 9.34
C THR A 93 3.40 0.61 9.86
N TYR A 94 4.39 0.74 8.96
CA TYR A 94 5.81 0.85 9.34
C TYR A 94 6.36 2.27 9.29
N VAL A 95 5.71 3.17 8.56
CA VAL A 95 6.15 4.57 8.44
C VAL A 95 5.29 5.54 9.24
N THR A 96 4.11 5.10 9.70
CA THR A 96 3.25 5.91 10.53
C THR A 96 3.89 6.16 11.89
N LYS A 97 3.80 7.41 12.37
CA LYS A 97 4.11 7.79 13.76
C LYS A 97 2.90 7.69 14.68
N ARG A 98 1.74 7.25 14.17
CA ARG A 98 0.50 7.12 14.96
C ARG A 98 0.68 5.97 15.95
N ASN A 99 0.62 6.28 17.24
CA ASN A 99 0.47 5.28 18.29
C ASN A 99 -1.02 5.22 18.68
N PRO A 100 -1.77 4.18 18.27
CA PRO A 100 -3.20 4.06 18.61
C PRO A 100 -3.44 3.89 20.11
N ASN A 101 -2.43 3.46 20.88
CA ASN A 101 -2.52 3.28 22.33
C ASN A 101 -2.09 4.52 23.12
N ARG A 102 -1.73 5.63 22.46
CA ARG A 102 -1.34 6.86 23.15
C ARG A 102 -2.54 7.47 23.85
N ARG A 103 -2.55 7.45 25.19
CA ARG A 103 -3.45 8.26 26.02
C ARG A 103 -2.85 9.66 26.16
N GLN A 104 -3.63 10.70 25.85
CA GLN A 104 -3.23 12.08 26.10
C GLN A 104 -3.73 12.44 27.49
N GLU A 105 -2.82 12.50 28.47
CA GLU A 105 -3.13 13.07 29.78
C GLU A 105 -3.15 14.58 29.64
N VAL A 106 -4.30 15.19 29.92
CA VAL A 106 -4.46 16.64 29.95
C VAL A 106 -4.08 17.08 31.36
N MET A 107 -2.94 17.74 31.52
CA MET A 107 -2.65 18.46 32.77
C MET A 107 -3.61 19.65 32.84
N VAL A 108 -4.50 19.63 33.82
CA VAL A 108 -5.32 20.77 34.26
C VAL A 108 -4.55 21.52 35.34
#